data_AF-A0A544XD21-F1
#
_entry.id   AF-A0A544XD21-F1
#
_cell.length_a   1.000
_cell.length_b   1.000
_cell.length_c   1.000
_cell.angle_alpha   90.00
_cell.angle_beta   90.00
_cell.angle_gamma   90.00
#
_symmetry.space_group_name_H-M   'P 1'
#
loop_
_entity.id
_entity.type
_entity.pdbx_description
1 polymer ?
#
loop_
_entity_poly.entity_id
_entity_poly.type
_entity_poly.pdbx_seq_one_letter_code
_entity_poly.pdbx_strand_id
1 'polypeptide(L)' 'MTDTTITTPEEVPGCECGALLEEGQTRCCKCLARDRWARRQIARRRAARRHAITRRPPRGPLGAAAVGVSWS' A
#
# COMPACT_ATOMS: atom_id res chain seq x y z
N MET A 1 3.44 -32.09 -48.90
CA MET A 1 3.54 -30.76 -48.24
C MET A 1 3.04 -30.96 -46.83
N THR A 2 3.95 -31.02 -45.87
CA THR A 2 3.60 -31.18 -44.44
C THR A 2 3.38 -29.80 -43.86
N ASP A 3 2.11 -29.41 -43.74
CA ASP A 3 1.73 -28.21 -43.01
C ASP A 3 2.19 -28.34 -41.56
N THR A 4 3.19 -27.53 -41.21
CA THR A 4 3.70 -27.42 -39.85
C THR A 4 2.81 -26.42 -39.15
N THR A 5 1.79 -26.92 -38.44
CA THR A 5 0.93 -26.11 -37.59
C THR A 5 1.76 -25.60 -36.42
N ILE A 6 2.29 -24.38 -36.54
CA ILE A 6 2.95 -23.68 -35.44
C ILE A 6 1.83 -23.28 -34.47
N THR A 7 1.62 -24.10 -33.45
CA THR A 7 0.82 -23.73 -32.29
C THR A 7 1.58 -22.61 -31.57
N THR A 8 1.17 -21.36 -31.77
CA THR A 8 1.61 -20.25 -30.93
C THR A 8 1.34 -20.63 -29.47
N PRO A 9 2.33 -20.54 -28.57
CA PRO A 9 2.09 -20.85 -27.17
C PRO A 9 1.10 -19.82 -26.66
N GLU A 10 -0.11 -20.27 -26.31
CA GLU A 10 -1.02 -19.46 -25.50
C GLU A 10 -0.22 -19.01 -24.29
N GLU A 11 0.08 -17.71 -24.23
CA GLU A 11 0.66 -17.10 -23.04
C GLU A 11 -0.34 -17.34 -21.92
N VAL A 12 -0.08 -18.38 -21.12
CA VAL A 12 -0.91 -18.74 -19.98
C VAL A 12 -1.10 -17.46 -19.17
N PRO A 13 -2.34 -16.93 -19.03
CA PRO A 13 -2.55 -15.66 -18.39
C PRO A 13 -2.06 -15.77 -16.94
N GLY A 14 -0.88 -15.19 -16.70
CA GLY A 14 -0.24 -15.16 -15.42
C GLY A 14 -0.61 -13.89 -14.70
N CYS A 15 -0.83 -13.98 -13.39
CA CYS A 15 -0.90 -12.78 -12.58
C CYS A 15 0.47 -12.09 -12.55
N GLU A 16 0.52 -10.78 -12.32
CA GLU A 16 1.77 -10.01 -12.12
C GLU A 16 2.73 -10.64 -11.09
N CYS A 17 2.21 -11.45 -10.14
CA CYS A 17 3.02 -12.17 -9.16
C CYS A 17 3.47 -13.58 -9.60
N GLY A 18 3.25 -13.97 -10.86
CA GLY A 18 3.57 -15.29 -11.41
C GLY A 18 2.60 -16.41 -10.99
N ALA A 19 1.45 -16.07 -10.40
CA ALA A 19 0.43 -17.08 -10.09
C ALA A 19 -0.38 -17.40 -11.35
N LEU A 20 -0.72 -18.68 -11.55
CA LEU A 20 -1.67 -19.08 -12.59
C LEU A 20 -3.01 -18.40 -12.31
N LEU A 21 -3.62 -17.80 -13.33
CA LEU A 21 -4.97 -17.28 -13.24
C LEU A 21 -5.93 -18.36 -13.72
N GLU A 22 -7.08 -18.47 -13.06
CA GLU A 22 -8.20 -19.22 -13.62
C GLU A 22 -8.74 -18.49 -14.86
N GLU A 23 -9.42 -19.22 -15.74
CA GLU A 23 -10.06 -18.65 -16.92
C GLU A 23 -10.95 -17.44 -16.56
N GLY A 24 -10.73 -16.31 -17.25
CA GLY A 24 -11.46 -15.06 -17.05
C GLY A 24 -11.01 -14.21 -15.85
N GLN A 25 -10.05 -14.66 -15.03
CA GLN A 25 -9.45 -13.80 -14.01
C GLN A 25 -8.28 -12.99 -14.58
N THR A 26 -8.25 -11.70 -14.29
CA THR A 26 -7.13 -10.80 -14.65
C THR A 26 -6.07 -10.71 -13.55
N ARG A 27 -6.45 -10.99 -12.29
CA ARG A 27 -5.59 -10.90 -11.11
C ARG A 27 -5.95 -11.96 -10.08
N CYS A 28 -4.94 -12.55 -9.47
CA CYS A 28 -5.14 -13.55 -8.42
C CYS A 28 -5.63 -12.89 -7.12
N CYS A 29 -6.30 -13.69 -6.28
CA CYS A 29 -6.82 -13.26 -4.97
C CYS A 29 -5.75 -12.60 -4.10
N LYS A 30 -4.49 -13.08 -4.16
CA LYS A 30 -3.36 -12.51 -3.41
C LYS A 30 -3.04 -11.08 -3.86
N CYS A 31 -2.96 -10.83 -5.17
CA CYS A 31 -2.69 -9.50 -5.71
C CYS A 31 -3.84 -8.54 -5.44
N LEU A 32 -5.09 -9.01 -5.56
CA LEU A 32 -6.27 -8.22 -5.20
C LEU A 32 -6.25 -7.83 -3.70
N ALA A 33 -5.88 -8.76 -2.82
CA ALA A 33 -5.77 -8.49 -1.39
C ALA A 33 -4.64 -7.48 -1.08
N ARG A 34 -3.48 -7.61 -1.74
CA ARG A 34 -2.36 -6.67 -1.60
C ARG A 34 -2.75 -5.26 -2.04
N ASP A 35 -3.41 -5.11 -3.18
CA ASP A 35 -3.89 -3.81 -3.66
C ASP A 35 -4.91 -3.18 -2.71
N ARG A 36 -5.87 -3.99 -2.22
CA ARG A 36 -6.86 -3.52 -1.23
C ARG A 36 -6.19 -3.05 0.06
N TRP A 37 -5.18 -3.79 0.53
CA TRP A 37 -4.42 -3.40 1.71
C TRP A 37 -3.61 -2.11 1.47
N ALA A 38 -2.93 -1.99 0.34
CA ALA A 38 -2.15 -0.80 -0.01
C ALA A 38 -3.03 0.45 -0.07
N ARG A 39 -4.21 0.36 -0.73
CA ARG A 39 -5.20 1.44 -0.74
C ARG A 39 -5.66 1.82 0.66
N ARG A 40 -5.92 0.83 1.53
CA ARG A 40 -6.30 1.06 2.93
C ARG A 40 -5.19 1.76 3.72
N GLN A 41 -3.92 1.39 3.50
CA GLN A 41 -2.78 2.05 4.16
C GLN A 41 -2.65 3.51 3.73
N ILE A 42 -2.78 3.81 2.45
CA ILE A 42 -2.75 5.19 1.94
C ILE A 42 -3.89 6.00 2.56
N ALA A 43 -5.11 5.46 2.58
CA ALA A 43 -6.26 6.11 3.20
C ALA A 43 -6.04 6.39 4.69
N ARG A 44 -5.51 5.41 5.45
CA ARG A 44 -5.15 5.57 6.87
C ARG A 44 -4.11 6.66 7.07
N ARG A 45 -3.05 6.69 6.27
CA ARG A 45 -2.02 7.74 6.34
C ARG A 45 -2.60 9.12 6.07
N ARG A 46 -3.45 9.26 5.05
CA ARG A 46 -4.16 10.52 4.74
C ARG A 46 -5.07 10.95 5.89
N ALA A 47 -5.81 10.02 6.50
CA ALA A 47 -6.64 10.30 7.66
C ALA A 47 -5.80 10.74 8.87
N ALA A 48 -4.71 10.03 9.18
CA ALA A 48 -3.80 10.38 10.27
C ALA A 48 -3.18 11.78 10.09
N ARG A 49 -2.74 12.12 8.86
CA ARG A 49 -2.25 13.47 8.55
C ARG A 49 -3.32 14.54 8.75
N ARG A 50 -4.55 14.30 8.26
CA ARG A 50 -5.67 15.22 8.49
C ARG A 50 -5.95 15.39 9.98
N HIS A 51 -5.99 14.31 10.74
CA HIS A 51 -6.15 14.38 12.19
C HIS A 51 -5.00 15.09 12.88
N ALA A 52 -3.76 14.97 12.41
CA ALA A 52 -2.63 15.72 12.98
C ALA A 52 -2.76 17.24 12.72
N ILE A 53 -3.30 17.63 11.56
CA ILE A 53 -3.56 19.03 11.21
C ILE A 53 -4.74 19.59 12.02
N THR A 54 -5.82 18.82 12.17
CA THR A 54 -7.05 19.29 12.83
C THR A 54 -7.05 19.10 14.34
N ARG A 55 -6.18 18.25 14.89
CA ARG A 55 -6.02 18.15 16.34
C ARG A 55 -5.24 19.36 16.84
N ARG A 56 -5.77 19.94 17.91
CA ARG A 56 -4.99 20.84 18.76
C ARG A 56 -3.69 20.09 19.14
N PRO A 57 -2.51 20.71 18.97
CA PRO A 57 -1.26 20.10 19.42
C PRO A 57 -1.43 19.58 20.84
N PRO A 58 -0.82 18.42 21.20
CA PRO A 58 -0.77 18.01 22.59
C PRO A 58 -0.28 19.22 23.38
N ARG A 59 -1.05 19.65 24.39
CA ARG A 59 -0.60 20.71 25.27
C ARG A 59 0.62 20.13 26.01
N GLY A 60 1.80 20.28 25.42
CA GLY A 60 3.05 20.15 26.15
C GLY A 60 2.99 21.07 27.36
N PRO A 61 3.76 20.80 28.42
CA PRO A 61 3.75 21.70 29.56
C PRO A 61 3.98 23.13 29.05
N LEU A 62 3.10 24.06 29.44
CA LEU A 62 3.24 25.49 29.19
C LEU A 62 4.40 25.99 30.05
N GLY A 63 5.61 25.58 29.67
CA GLY A 63 6.80 25.73 30.47
C GLY A 63 7.65 26.86 29.92
N ALA A 64 7.36 28.08 30.36
CA ALA A 64 8.39 29.10 30.61
C ALA A 64 9.37 28.66 31.73
N ALA A 65 9.64 27.35 31.86
CA ALA A 65 10.48 26.71 32.86
C ALA A 65 11.76 26.11 32.25
N ALA A 66 12.07 26.44 30.99
CA ALA A 66 13.37 26.18 30.37
C ALA A 66 14.28 27.43 30.37
N VAL A 67 13.92 28.47 31.13
CA VAL A 67 14.74 29.67 31.35
C VAL A 67 14.93 29.82 32.85
N GLY A 68 16.09 29.40 33.37
CA GLY A 68 16.49 29.75 34.73
C GLY A 68 16.90 28.62 35.68
N VAL A 69 17.42 27.49 35.21
CA VAL A 69 18.18 26.58 36.09
C VAL A 69 19.66 26.73 35.78
N SER A 70 20.33 27.58 36.55
CA SER A 70 21.78 27.48 36.71
C SER A 70 22.03 26.44 37.79
N TRP A 71 22.82 25.41 37.47
CA TRP A 71 23.38 24.54 38.48
C TRP A 71 24.61 25.27 39.06
N SER A 72 24.60 25.52 40.37
CA SER A 72 25.80 25.76 41.17
C SER A 72 26.25 24.44 41.78
#